data_AF-A0A419V6L3-F1
#
_entry.id   AF-A0A419V6L3-F1
#
_cell.length_a   1.000
_cell.length_b   1.000
_cell.length_c   1.000
_cell.angle_alpha   90.00
_cell.angle_beta   90.00
_cell.angle_gamma   90.00
#
_symmetry.space_group_name_H-M   'P 1'
#
loop_
_entity.id
_entity.type
_entity.pdbx_description
1 polymer ?
#
loop_
_entity_poly.entity_id
_entity_poly.type
_entity_poly.pdbx_seq_one_letter_code
_entity_poly.pdbx_strand_id
1 'polypeptide(L)' 'MVVRKVITGAFLFCVVTFGAFILFDAALGINEGLSVILAIALGLSTEFLYRKFTA' A
#
# COMPACT_ATOMS: atom_id res chain seq x y z
N MET A 1 -22.71 1.20 5.01
CA MET A 1 -21.45 1.74 5.58
C MET A 1 -20.24 0.83 5.35
N VAL A 2 -20.36 -0.50 5.46
CA VAL A 2 -19.25 -1.46 5.26
C VAL A 2 -18.61 -1.39 3.86
N VAL A 3 -19.43 -1.36 2.80
CA VAL A 3 -18.92 -1.34 1.41
C VAL A 3 -18.05 -0.12 1.11
N ARG A 4 -18.41 1.07 1.63
CA ARG A 4 -17.60 2.28 1.47
C ARG A 4 -16.23 2.17 2.14
N LYS A 5 -16.15 1.53 3.33
CA LYS A 5 -14.87 1.31 4.03
C LYS A 5 -13.96 0.35 3.25
N VAL A 6 -14.52 -0.70 2.66
CA VAL A 6 -13.78 -1.67 1.83
C VAL A 6 -13.22 -1.02 0.58
N ILE A 7 -14.03 -0.26 -0.16
CA ILE A 7 -13.59 0.44 -1.37
C ILE A 7 -12.50 1.46 -1.05
N THR A 8 -12.67 2.23 0.03
CA THR A 8 -11.68 3.25 0.44
C THR A 8 -10.36 2.60 0.89
N GLY A 9 -10.44 1.47 1.61
CA GLY A 9 -9.25 0.70 2.01
C GLY A 9 -8.47 0.14 0.82
N ALA A 10 -9.17 -0.49 -0.13
CA ALA A 10 -8.55 -1.01 -1.35
C ALA A 10 -7.94 0.11 -2.22
N PHE A 11 -8.62 1.26 -2.29
CA PHE A 11 -8.09 2.42 -2.99
C PHE A 11 -6.81 2.96 -2.33
N LEU A 12 -6.80 3.10 -1.00
CA LEU A 12 -5.62 3.47 -0.22
C LEU A 12 -4.48 2.47 -0.40
N PHE A 13 -4.78 1.18 -0.38
CA PHE A 13 -3.81 0.12 -0.64
C PHE A 13 -3.15 0.32 -2.01
N CYS A 14 -3.93 0.49 -3.07
CA CYS A 14 -3.40 0.69 -4.42
C CYS A 14 -2.53 1.96 -4.51
N VAL A 15 -3.00 3.09 -3.99
CA VAL A 15 -2.26 4.37 -4.04
C VAL A 15 -0.93 4.26 -3.30
N VAL A 16 -0.92 3.69 -2.09
CA VAL A 16 0.29 3.54 -1.29
C VAL A 16 1.25 2.53 -1.93
N THR A 17 0.74 1.41 -2.44
CA THR A 17 1.58 0.38 -3.07
C THR A 17 2.24 0.91 -4.34
N PHE A 18 1.50 1.60 -5.21
CA PHE A 18 2.08 2.22 -6.41
C PHE A 18 3.07 3.32 -6.07
N GLY A 19 2.73 4.20 -5.12
CA GLY A 19 3.61 5.27 -4.68
C GLY A 19 4.91 4.73 -4.07
N ALA A 20 4.81 3.72 -3.20
CA ALA A 20 5.96 3.07 -2.58
C ALA A 20 6.82 2.34 -3.60
N PHE A 21 6.22 1.63 -4.56
CA PHE A 21 6.96 0.96 -5.62
C PHE A 21 7.79 1.95 -6.44
N ILE A 22 7.18 3.03 -6.92
CA ILE A 22 7.89 4.07 -7.67
C ILE A 22 8.99 4.69 -6.82
N LEU A 23 8.75 4.90 -5.52
CA LEU A 23 9.76 5.43 -4.60
C LEU A 23 10.95 4.47 -4.44
N PHE A 24 10.72 3.18 -4.23
CA PHE A 24 11.79 2.19 -4.02
C PHE A 24 12.56 1.88 -5.31
N ASP A 25 11.84 1.79 -6.44
CA ASP A 25 12.41 1.52 -7.74
C ASP A 25 13.19 2.74 -8.27
N ALA A 26 12.51 3.89 -8.41
CA ALA A 26 13.09 5.07 -9.05
C ALA A 26 14.00 5.89 -8.13
N ALA A 27 13.75 5.96 -6.81
CA ALA A 27 14.54 6.81 -5.92
C ALA A 27 15.69 6.07 -5.22
N LEU A 28 15.54 4.77 -4.95
CA LEU A 28 16.55 3.99 -4.22
C LEU A 28 17.31 3.00 -5.11
N GLY A 29 16.89 2.79 -6.37
CA GLY A 29 17.53 1.87 -7.29
C GLY A 29 17.57 0.43 -6.75
N ILE A 30 16.62 0.09 -5.88
CA ILE A 30 16.52 -1.24 -5.28
C ILE A 30 16.03 -2.21 -6.36
N ASN A 31 16.56 -3.43 -6.32
CA ASN A 31 16.17 -4.52 -7.22
C ASN A 31 14.63 -4.60 -7.34
N GLU A 32 14.10 -4.59 -8.57
CA GLU A 32 12.66 -4.55 -8.86
C GLU A 32 11.86 -5.54 -8.02
N GLY A 33 12.36 -6.78 -7.86
CA GLY A 33 11.70 -7.80 -7.06
C GLY A 33 11.54 -7.42 -5.59
N LEU A 34 12.56 -6.81 -4.98
CA LEU A 34 12.50 -6.35 -3.59
C LEU A 34 11.63 -5.11 -3.43
N SER A 35 11.67 -4.19 -4.39
CA SER A 35 10.82 -2.99 -4.42
C SER A 35 9.33 -3.35 -4.45
N VAL A 36 8.94 -4.36 -5.24
CA VAL A 36 7.58 -4.89 -5.25
C VAL A 36 7.18 -5.48 -3.89
N ILE A 37 8.03 -6.31 -3.29
CA ILE A 37 7.75 -6.95 -2.00
C ILE A 37 7.56 -5.90 -0.89
N LEU A 38 8.45 -4.91 -0.83
CA LEU A 38 8.37 -3.83 0.14
C LEU A 38 7.14 -2.95 -0.06
N ALA A 39 6.81 -2.63 -1.32
CA ALA A 39 5.63 -1.86 -1.65
C ALA A 39 4.34 -2.58 -1.23
N ILE A 40 4.23 -3.88 -1.49
CA ILE A 40 3.08 -4.70 -1.07
C ILE A 40 2.99 -4.77 0.46
N ALA A 41 4.11 -4.98 1.15
CA ALA A 41 4.15 -5.02 2.61
C ALA A 41 3.68 -3.70 3.24
N LEU A 42 4.07 -2.55 2.65
CA LEU A 42 3.59 -1.24 3.05
C LEU A 42 2.10 -1.06 2.76
N GLY A 43 1.63 -1.42 1.56
CA GLY A 43 0.21 -1.38 1.22
C GLY A 43 -0.64 -2.15 2.23
N LEU A 44 -0.26 -3.41 2.52
CA LEU A 44 -0.96 -4.27 3.48
C LEU A 44 -0.94 -3.68 4.90
N SER A 45 0.19 -3.14 5.33
CA SER A 45 0.32 -2.49 6.64
C SER A 45 -0.59 -1.27 6.75
N THR A 46 -0.69 -0.49 5.68
CA THR A 46 -1.55 0.71 5.64
C THR A 46 -3.03 0.33 5.65
N GLU A 47 -3.42 -0.71 4.91
CA GLU A 47 -4.79 -1.23 4.94
C GLU A 47 -5.14 -1.80 6.32
N PHE A 48 -4.22 -2.53 6.95
CA PHE A 48 -4.42 -3.05 8.31
C PHE A 48 -4.61 -1.93 9.32
N LEU A 49 -3.77 -0.89 9.27
CA LEU A 49 -3.91 0.32 10.10
C LEU A 49 -5.23 1.02 9.84
N TYR A 50 -5.61 1.22 8.57
CA TYR A 50 -6.87 1.87 8.21
C TYR A 50 -8.08 1.11 8.76
N ARG A 51 -8.09 -0.22 8.62
CA ARG A 51 -9.13 -1.09 9.21
C ARG A 51 -9.13 -0.99 10.73
N LYS A 52 -7.96 -0.99 11.38
CA LYS A 52 -7.85 -0.91 12.85
C LYS A 52 -8.31 0.42 13.44
N PHE A 53 -8.02 1.54 12.77
CA PHE A 53 -8.39 2.88 13.25
C PHE A 53 -9.80 3.31 12.84
N THR A 54 -10.37 2.68 11.81
CA THR A 54 -11.71 3.04 11.28
C THR A 54 -12.78 2.01 11.62
N ALA A 55 -12.43 0.82 12.12
CA ALA A 55 -13.37 -0.17 12.66
C ALA A 55 -13.78 0.20 14.09
#